data_AF-A0A2D8U8R1-F1
#
_entry.id   AF-A0A2D8U8R1-F1
#
_cell.length_a   1.000
_cell.length_b   1.000
_cell.length_c   1.000
_cell.angle_alpha   90.00
_cell.angle_beta   90.00
_cell.angle_gamma   90.00
#
_symmetry.space_group_name_H-M   'P 1'
#
loop_
_entity.id
_entity.type
_entity.pdbx_description
1 polymer ?
#
loop_
_entity_poly.entity_id
_entity_poly.type
_entity_poly.pdbx_seq_one_letter_code
_entity_poly.pdbx_strand_id
1 'polypeptide(L)'
;MRILFKNPPLCTIYLCERGGIHIVTHNVNVGMPLEKFHKLNTELQKALIRFELGQWPSPYIAVTYNTTVICLNIDDLPEFSQAMASTADLCREVSEFGFVPAADHKQCSVDLPTVSALPIKNSQNTQKNFLPLNPN
;
A
#
# COMPACT_ATOMS: atom_id res chain seq x y z
N MET A 1 16.09 -12.43 10.01
CA MET A 1 15.04 -11.41 9.71
C MET A 1 15.34 -10.14 10.53
N ARG A 2 15.24 -8.94 9.96
CA ARG A 2 15.43 -7.67 10.68
C ARG A 2 14.18 -6.79 10.57
N ILE A 3 13.53 -6.49 11.69
CA ILE A 3 12.36 -5.59 11.73
C ILE A 3 12.87 -4.15 11.62
N LEU A 4 12.31 -3.37 10.69
CA LEU A 4 12.62 -1.95 10.47
C LEU A 4 11.53 -1.05 11.05
N PHE A 5 10.29 -1.50 11.02
CA PHE A 5 9.14 -0.80 11.59
C PHE A 5 8.11 -1.79 12.12
N LYS A 6 7.42 -1.46 13.22
CA LYS A 6 6.35 -2.29 13.79
C LYS A 6 5.31 -1.44 14.53
N ASN A 7 4.12 -1.32 13.95
CA ASN A 7 2.91 -0.88 14.61
C ASN A 7 1.68 -1.73 14.17
N PRO A 8 1.40 -2.87 14.81
CA PRO A 8 0.22 -3.69 14.50
C PRO A 8 -1.07 -3.04 15.05
N PRO A 9 -2.22 -3.14 14.33
CA PRO A 9 -2.45 -3.92 13.11
C PRO A 9 -2.08 -3.19 11.80
N LEU A 10 -1.69 -1.91 11.89
CA LEU A 10 -1.43 -1.05 10.75
C LEU A 10 -0.36 -1.62 9.81
N CYS A 11 0.86 -1.79 10.32
CA CYS A 11 1.99 -2.18 9.47
C CYS A 11 3.16 -2.76 10.28
N THR A 12 3.83 -3.77 9.73
CA THR A 12 5.17 -4.20 10.12
C THR A 12 6.03 -4.26 8.87
N ILE A 13 7.19 -3.61 8.87
CA ILE A 13 8.14 -3.63 7.75
C ILE A 13 9.42 -4.33 8.20
N TYR A 14 9.90 -5.30 7.43
CA TYR A 14 11.12 -6.05 7.78
C TYR A 14 11.94 -6.43 6.54
N LEU A 15 13.24 -6.60 6.73
CA LEU A 15 14.15 -7.23 5.76
C LEU A 15 14.24 -8.72 6.04
N CYS A 16 14.00 -9.52 5.00
CA CYS A 16 14.20 -10.96 5.06
C CYS A 16 15.68 -11.31 4.86
N GLU A 17 16.07 -12.52 5.25
CA GLU A 17 17.46 -13.00 5.14
C GLU A 17 17.96 -13.14 3.70
N ARG A 18 17.05 -13.06 2.73
CA ARG A 18 17.33 -13.14 1.29
C ARG A 18 17.43 -11.76 0.62
N GLY A 19 17.40 -10.67 1.40
CA GLY A 19 17.54 -9.30 0.90
C GLY A 19 16.27 -8.69 0.31
N GLY A 20 15.11 -9.34 0.47
CA GLY A 20 13.80 -8.76 0.17
C GLY A 20 13.26 -7.93 1.32
N ILE A 21 12.52 -6.87 1.02
CA ILE A 21 11.79 -6.08 2.02
C ILE A 21 10.32 -6.50 2.01
N HIS A 22 9.75 -6.67 3.19
CA HIS A 22 8.39 -7.14 3.38
C HIS A 22 7.58 -6.12 4.15
N ILE A 23 6.35 -5.91 3.70
CA ILE A 23 5.32 -5.12 4.39
C ILE A 23 4.22 -6.09 4.81
N VAL A 24 3.94 -6.14 6.11
CA VAL A 24 2.81 -6.88 6.66
C VAL A 24 1.78 -5.88 7.14
N THR A 25 0.61 -5.88 6.52
CA THR A 25 -0.53 -5.04 6.93
C THR A 25 -1.79 -5.88 6.86
N HIS A 26 -2.68 -5.77 7.85
CA HIS A 26 -3.96 -6.49 7.86
C HIS A 26 -3.82 -8.00 7.55
N ASN A 27 -2.81 -8.66 8.13
CA ASN A 27 -2.45 -10.08 7.91
C ASN A 27 -2.03 -10.46 6.48
N VAL A 28 -1.84 -9.50 5.59
CA VAL A 28 -1.27 -9.70 4.25
C VAL A 28 0.22 -9.39 4.31
N ASN A 29 1.05 -10.36 3.94
CA ASN A 29 2.50 -10.19 3.83
C ASN A 29 2.89 -10.01 2.37
N VAL A 30 3.45 -8.83 2.05
CA VAL A 30 3.91 -8.47 0.72
C VAL A 30 5.42 -8.29 0.74
N GLY A 31 6.15 -9.27 0.19
CA GLY A 31 7.60 -9.19 -0.01
C GLY A 31 7.93 -8.63 -1.39
N MET A 32 8.85 -7.68 -1.51
CA MET A 32 9.25 -7.07 -2.77
C MET A 32 10.76 -6.72 -2.80
N PRO A 33 11.33 -6.45 -3.99
CA PRO A 33 12.66 -5.85 -4.10
C PRO A 33 12.70 -4.42 -3.55
N LEU A 34 13.86 -4.00 -3.05
CA LEU A 34 14.03 -2.66 -2.44
C LEU A 34 13.72 -1.51 -3.41
N GLU A 35 14.04 -1.67 -4.70
CA GLU A 35 13.69 -0.67 -5.72
C GLU A 35 12.17 -0.48 -5.84
N LYS A 36 11.39 -1.58 -5.78
CA LYS A 36 9.92 -1.52 -5.83
C LYS A 36 9.35 -0.90 -4.56
N PHE A 37 9.98 -1.13 -3.42
CA PHE A 37 9.64 -0.47 -2.16
C PHE A 37 9.83 1.06 -2.23
N HIS A 38 10.95 1.54 -2.78
CA HIS A 38 11.18 2.98 -2.95
C HIS A 38 10.19 3.63 -3.94
N LYS A 39 9.85 2.93 -5.03
CA LYS A 39 8.80 3.38 -5.96
C LYS A 39 7.45 3.51 -5.26
N LEU A 40 7.06 2.49 -4.49
CA LEU A 40 5.84 2.53 -3.69
C LEU A 40 5.85 3.67 -2.68
N ASN A 41 6.95 3.85 -1.95
CA ASN A 41 7.09 4.96 -1.00
C ASN A 41 6.82 6.30 -1.69
N THR A 42 7.39 6.52 -2.88
CA THR A 42 7.17 7.74 -3.65
C THR A 42 5.69 7.97 -3.99
N GLU A 43 4.96 6.92 -4.39
CA GLU A 43 3.53 7.02 -4.65
C GLU A 43 2.70 7.28 -3.39
N LEU A 44 3.08 6.69 -2.25
CA LEU A 44 2.44 6.98 -0.95
C LEU A 44 2.68 8.42 -0.51
N GLN A 45 3.89 8.97 -0.68
CA GLN A 45 4.17 10.38 -0.37
C GLN A 45 3.32 11.32 -1.23
N LYS A 46 3.15 11.02 -2.52
CA LYS A 46 2.24 11.78 -3.41
C LYS A 46 0.78 11.69 -2.93
N ALA A 47 0.33 10.52 -2.49
CA ALA A 47 -1.00 10.34 -1.94
C ALA A 47 -1.19 11.17 -0.65
N LEU A 48 -0.19 11.19 0.24
CA LEU A 48 -0.19 11.99 1.47
C LEU A 48 -0.34 13.47 1.17
N ILE A 49 0.45 14.02 0.24
CA ILE A 49 0.34 15.42 -0.17
C ILE A 49 -1.08 15.75 -0.66
N ARG A 50 -1.68 14.88 -1.49
CA ARG A 50 -3.05 15.09 -1.97
C ARG A 50 -4.09 15.02 -0.85
N PHE A 51 -3.91 14.13 0.12
CA PHE A 51 -4.76 14.04 1.30
C PHE A 51 -4.68 15.30 2.16
N GLU A 52 -3.48 15.78 2.47
CA GLU A 52 -3.25 16.99 3.27
C GLU A 52 -3.82 18.25 2.60
N LEU A 53 -3.83 18.28 1.26
CA LEU A 53 -4.47 19.35 0.48
C LEU A 53 -6.00 19.21 0.36
N GLY A 54 -6.61 18.16 0.92
CA GLY A 54 -8.04 17.89 0.77
C GLY A 54 -8.46 17.48 -0.64
N GLN A 55 -7.51 17.03 -1.47
CA GLN A 55 -7.70 16.69 -2.89
C GLN A 55 -7.80 15.17 -3.12
N TRP A 56 -7.85 14.38 -2.05
CA TRP A 56 -8.01 12.94 -2.14
C TRP A 56 -9.50 12.56 -2.33
N PRO A 57 -9.86 11.77 -3.36
CA PRO A 57 -11.26 11.63 -3.79
C PRO A 57 -12.03 10.49 -3.10
N SER A 58 -11.43 9.77 -2.13
CA SER A 58 -11.97 8.52 -1.59
C SER A 58 -11.69 8.41 -0.09
N PRO A 59 -12.58 7.82 0.73
CA PRO A 59 -12.28 7.51 2.14
C PRO A 59 -11.30 6.33 2.30
N TYR A 60 -10.82 5.76 1.19
CA TYR A 60 -9.91 4.62 1.18
C TYR A 60 -8.69 4.88 0.30
N ILE A 61 -7.61 4.19 0.62
CA ILE A 61 -6.43 4.03 -0.23
C ILE A 61 -6.32 2.57 -0.62
N ALA A 62 -6.19 2.29 -1.92
CA ALA A 62 -5.86 0.96 -2.40
C ALA A 62 -4.36 0.89 -2.71
N VAL A 63 -3.67 -0.04 -2.06
CA VAL A 63 -2.30 -0.40 -2.39
C VAL A 63 -2.33 -1.74 -3.11
N THR A 64 -2.07 -1.69 -4.41
CA THR A 64 -2.07 -2.84 -5.31
C THR A 64 -0.67 -3.43 -5.38
N TYR A 65 -0.56 -4.74 -5.30
CA TYR A 65 0.67 -5.52 -5.37
C TYR A 65 0.41 -6.78 -6.18
N ASN A 66 0.94 -6.86 -7.41
CA ASN A 66 0.68 -8.00 -8.31
C ASN A 66 -0.84 -8.22 -8.47
N THR A 67 -1.39 -9.33 -7.97
CA THR A 67 -2.84 -9.64 -8.01
C THR A 67 -3.59 -9.26 -6.73
N THR A 68 -2.89 -8.74 -5.73
CA THR A 68 -3.46 -8.42 -4.42
C THR A 68 -3.72 -6.94 -4.30
N VAL A 69 -4.90 -6.55 -3.83
CA VAL A 69 -5.23 -5.16 -3.49
C VAL A 69 -5.51 -5.09 -2.00
N ILE A 70 -4.77 -4.24 -1.30
CA ILE A 70 -4.95 -3.96 0.13
C ILE A 70 -5.64 -2.60 0.24
N CYS A 71 -6.81 -2.57 0.86
CA CYS A 71 -7.55 -1.34 1.09
C CYS A 71 -7.34 -0.88 2.53
N LEU A 72 -6.83 0.34 2.70
CA LEU A 72 -6.61 0.97 4.00
C LEU A 72 -7.61 2.13 4.18
N ASN A 73 -7.95 2.44 5.43
CA ASN A 73 -8.68 3.66 5.72
C ASN A 73 -7.77 4.86 5.38
N ILE A 74 -8.34 5.93 4.85
CA ILE A 74 -7.58 7.16 4.56
C ILE A 74 -6.94 7.75 5.83
N ASP A 75 -7.57 7.55 6.99
CA ASP A 75 -7.06 8.01 8.29
C ASP A 75 -5.73 7.34 8.67
N ASP A 76 -5.46 6.14 8.14
CA ASP A 76 -4.21 5.41 8.37
C ASP A 76 -3.05 5.93 7.50
N LEU A 77 -3.34 6.75 6.48
CA LEU A 77 -2.34 7.20 5.50
C LEU A 77 -1.16 7.94 6.13
N PRO A 78 -1.33 8.91 7.05
CA PRO A 78 -0.20 9.66 7.58
C PRO A 78 0.81 8.76 8.28
N GLU A 79 0.33 7.87 9.15
CA GLU A 79 1.19 6.96 9.89
C GLU A 79 1.82 5.90 8.97
N PHE A 80 1.03 5.34 8.04
CA PHE A 80 1.55 4.40 7.06
C PHE A 80 2.63 5.02 6.16
N SER A 81 2.41 6.26 5.72
CA SER A 81 3.35 7.03 4.92
C SER A 81 4.64 7.34 5.67
N GLN A 82 4.54 7.70 6.96
CA GLN A 82 5.69 7.94 7.82
C GLN A 82 6.53 6.67 8.00
N ALA A 83 5.88 5.54 8.28
CA ALA A 83 6.56 4.24 8.41
C ALA A 83 7.35 3.88 7.14
N MET A 84 6.74 4.12 5.97
CA MET A 84 7.36 3.88 4.67
C MET A 84 8.54 4.83 4.41
N ALA A 85 8.42 6.11 4.75
CA ALA A 85 9.49 7.11 4.59
C ALA A 85 10.70 6.79 5.48
N SER A 86 10.48 6.60 6.79
CA SER A 86 11.56 6.27 7.73
C SER A 86 12.28 4.98 7.34
N THR A 87 11.52 3.98 6.88
CA THR A 87 12.12 2.73 6.39
C THR A 87 12.90 2.94 5.09
N ALA A 88 12.43 3.78 4.18
CA ALA A 88 13.16 4.10 2.95
C ALA A 88 14.48 4.81 3.25
N ASP A 89 14.51 5.72 4.22
CA ASP A 89 15.74 6.41 4.63
C ASP A 89 16.74 5.44 5.29
N LEU A 90 16.27 4.59 6.21
CA LEU A 90 17.09 3.52 6.79
C LEU A 90 17.68 2.61 5.72
N CYS A 91 16.89 2.23 4.70
CA CYS A 91 17.38 1.40 3.60
C CYS A 91 18.43 2.10 2.73
N ARG A 92 18.43 3.43 2.64
CA ARG A 92 19.46 4.20 1.93
C ARG A 92 20.77 4.25 2.71
N GLU A 93 20.70 4.45 4.02
CA GLU A 93 21.89 4.49 4.90
C GLU A 93 22.58 3.11 5.03
N VAL A 94 21.83 2.02 4.89
CA VAL A 94 22.36 0.64 4.96
C VAL A 94 23.19 0.25 3.71
N SER A 95 23.30 1.13 2.70
CA SER A 95 24.16 0.91 1.54
C SER A 95 25.67 0.89 1.85
N GLU A 96 26.10 1.36 3.04
CA GLU A 96 27.52 1.37 3.46
C GLU A 96 28.03 0.06 4.09
N PHE A 97 27.16 -0.91 4.46
CA PHE A 97 27.58 -2.08 5.26
C PHE A 97 27.29 -3.45 4.64
N GLY A 98 27.64 -3.62 3.37
CA GLY A 98 27.62 -4.94 2.74
C GLY A 98 26.21 -5.38 2.42
N PHE A 99 25.61 -4.73 1.42
CA PHE A 99 24.45 -5.26 0.74
C PHE A 99 24.78 -6.70 0.33
N VAL A 100 24.09 -7.69 0.89
CA VAL A 100 24.03 -9.01 0.25
C VAL A 100 23.36 -8.72 -1.08
N PRO A 101 24.07 -8.78 -2.22
CA PRO A 101 23.40 -8.70 -3.51
C PRO A 101 22.38 -9.81 -3.46
N ALA A 102 21.11 -9.43 -3.52
CA ALA A 102 20.06 -10.35 -3.13
C ALA A 102 20.19 -11.61 -3.97
N ALA A 103 20.52 -12.69 -3.28
CA ALA A 103 20.64 -14.00 -3.89
C ALA A 103 19.21 -14.40 -4.28
N ASP A 104 18.87 -14.08 -5.52
CA ASP A 104 17.64 -14.50 -6.19
C ASP A 104 16.33 -13.90 -5.64
N HIS A 105 16.06 -12.63 -5.97
CA HIS A 105 14.76 -11.98 -5.74
C HIS A 105 13.57 -12.64 -6.46
N LYS A 106 13.78 -13.63 -7.35
CA LYS A 106 12.66 -14.29 -8.07
C LYS A 106 11.69 -14.99 -7.13
N GLN A 107 12.13 -15.36 -5.92
CA GLN A 107 11.27 -15.97 -4.90
C GLN A 107 10.46 -14.93 -4.08
N CYS A 108 10.76 -13.63 -4.22
CA CYS A 108 10.05 -12.52 -3.56
C CYS A 108 9.45 -11.52 -4.57
N SER A 109 9.13 -11.98 -5.78
CA SER A 109 8.68 -11.11 -6.87
C SER A 109 7.18 -10.77 -6.79
N VAL A 110 6.86 -9.48 -6.79
CA VAL A 110 5.51 -8.92 -6.98
C VAL A 110 5.62 -7.93 -8.13
N ASP A 111 4.91 -8.16 -9.23
CA ASP A 111 5.35 -7.58 -10.50
C ASP A 111 5.19 -6.06 -10.62
N LEU A 112 4.27 -5.40 -9.93
CA LEU A 112 4.32 -3.93 -9.74
C LEU A 112 3.48 -3.55 -8.52
N PRO A 113 4.05 -2.91 -7.48
CA PRO A 113 3.26 -2.21 -6.49
C PRO A 113 2.77 -0.86 -7.05
N THR A 114 1.47 -0.58 -6.98
CA THR A 114 0.90 0.72 -7.34
C THR A 114 -0.15 1.16 -6.33
N VAL A 115 -0.27 2.46 -6.08
CA VAL A 115 -1.33 3.02 -5.24
C VAL A 115 -2.42 3.56 -6.16
N SER A 116 -3.68 3.23 -5.90
CA SER A 116 -4.82 3.72 -6.67
C SER A 116 -5.99 4.10 -5.76
N ALA A 117 -6.91 4.91 -6.29
CA ALA A 117 -8.20 5.13 -5.66
C ALA A 117 -9.19 4.08 -6.16
N LEU A 118 -10.05 3.56 -5.28
CA LEU A 118 -11.18 2.74 -5.71
C LEU A 118 -12.24 3.64 -6.36
N PRO A 119 -12.79 3.26 -7.53
CA PRO A 119 -13.84 4.04 -8.17
C PRO A 119 -15.11 4.02 -7.31
N ILE A 120 -15.64 5.21 -7.01
CA ILE A 120 -16.99 5.36 -6.46
C ILE A 120 -17.95 5.08 -7.61
N LYS A 121 -18.74 3.99 -7.53
CA LYS A 121 -19.87 3.80 -8.45
C LYS A 121 -20.87 4.93 -8.18
N ASN A 122 -20.94 5.91 -9.08
CA ASN A 122 -22.07 6.82 -9.15
C ASN A 122 -23.32 5.98 -9.47
N SER A 123 -24.11 5.66 -8.45
CA SER A 123 -25.44 5.09 -8.60
C SER A 123 -26.39 6.18 -9.08
N GLN A 124 -26.30 6.59 -10.33
CA GLN A 124 -27.35 7.37 -10.98
C GLN A 124 -27.59 6.88 -12.41
N ASN A 125 -28.87 6.60 -12.66
CA ASN A 125 -29.53 6.21 -13.89
C ASN A 125 -29.51 4.73 -14.30
N THR A 126 -30.58 4.01 -13.92
CA THR A 126 -31.58 3.60 -14.93
C THR A 126 -32.94 3.27 -14.28
N GLN A 127 -33.99 3.80 -14.91
CA GLN A 127 -35.42 3.64 -14.59
C GLN A 127 -35.82 2.18 -14.32
N LYS A 128 -36.65 1.94 -13.29
CA LYS A 128 -37.59 0.83 -13.26
C LYS A 128 -38.94 1.28 -12.66
N ASN A 129 -39.87 1.50 -13.57
CA ASN A 129 -41.33 1.36 -13.48
C ASN A 129 -41.95 1.31 -12.09
N PHE A 130 -42.68 2.39 -11.75
CA PHE A 130 -43.80 2.32 -10.84
C PHE A 130 -44.82 1.29 -11.37
N LEU A 131 -45.07 0.23 -10.62
CA LEU A 131 -46.33 -0.50 -10.68
C LEU A 131 -47.26 0.11 -9.63
N PRO A 132 -48.53 0.40 -9.95
CA PRO A 132 -49.48 0.85 -8.95
C PRO A 132 -49.87 -0.34 -8.06
N LEU A 133 -49.71 -0.19 -6.74
CA LEU A 133 -50.35 -1.07 -5.77
C LEU A 133 -51.83 -0.72 -5.74
N ASN A 134 -52.65 -1.62 -6.27
CA ASN A 134 -54.11 -1.58 -6.17
C ASN A 134 -54.49 -2.02 -4.74
N PRO A 135 -55.29 -1.24 -3.99
CA PRO A 135 -55.85 -1.71 -2.73
C PRO A 135 -57.17 -2.46 -2.98
N ASN A 136 -57.27 -3.67 -2.44
CA ASN A 136 -58.57 -4.24 -2.04
C ASN A 136 -59.07 -3.51 -0.79
#